data_AF-A0A3Q9FV31-F1
#
_entry.id   AF-A0A3Q9FV31-F1
#
_cell.length_a   1.000
_cell.length_b   1.000
_cell.length_c   1.000
_cell.angle_alpha   90.00
_cell.angle_beta   90.00
_cell.angle_gamma   90.00
#
_symmetry.space_group_name_H-M   'P 1'
#
loop_
_entity.id
_entity.type
_entity.pdbx_description
1 polymer ?
#
loop_
_entity_poly.entity_id
_entity_poly.type
_entity_poly.pdbx_seq_one_letter_code
_entity_poly.pdbx_strand_id
1 'polypeptide(L)'
;MILEKKKLILDFICGKITQEIFEKSFPEINSQIYWEDEFNNAVKYQDTESIEYIFYLLQYIPDNFFYQMCKQLILLRWHNEHENIALSFQFFYKDPDCIDTVVQAMHLNCEHWDEEDDRDPFVRKCAYILGDLKTPYAIAKLKELSLSDDEIIKGYCTYQLKRIGEIT
;
A
#
# COMPACT_ATOMS: atom_id res chain seq x y z
N MET A 1 8.78 -21.18 -4.42
CA MET A 1 8.96 -19.80 -3.93
C MET A 1 8.87 -18.85 -5.11
N ILE A 2 8.27 -17.68 -4.94
CA ILE A 2 7.99 -16.73 -6.03
C ILE A 2 9.27 -16.31 -6.78
N LEU A 3 10.39 -16.17 -6.06
CA LEU A 3 11.69 -15.82 -6.65
C LEU A 3 12.26 -16.89 -7.60
N GLU A 4 11.90 -18.17 -7.42
CA GLU A 4 12.27 -19.23 -8.37
C GLU A 4 11.57 -19.04 -9.73
N LYS A 5 10.47 -18.29 -9.75
CA LYS A 5 9.69 -17.95 -10.95
C LYS A 5 10.07 -16.58 -11.52
N LYS A 6 11.03 -15.86 -10.93
CA LYS A 6 11.45 -14.50 -11.33
C LYS A 6 11.56 -14.31 -12.84
N LYS A 7 12.31 -15.17 -13.54
CA LYS A 7 12.46 -15.07 -15.00
C LYS A 7 11.12 -15.19 -15.73
N LEU A 8 10.29 -16.15 -15.32
CA LEU A 8 8.97 -16.38 -15.92
C LEU A 8 8.06 -15.17 -15.71
N ILE A 9 8.07 -14.59 -14.50
CA ILE A 9 7.31 -13.38 -14.17
C ILE A 9 7.79 -12.20 -15.01
N LEU A 10 9.10 -11.98 -15.09
CA LEU A 10 9.68 -10.92 -15.92
C LEU A 10 9.33 -11.07 -17.40
N ASP A 11 9.40 -12.28 -17.94
CA ASP A 11 9.02 -12.54 -19.33
C ASP A 11 7.53 -12.28 -19.56
N PHE A 12 6.66 -12.54 -18.56
CA PHE A 12 5.23 -12.22 -18.62
C PHE A 12 4.94 -10.72 -18.55
N ILE A 13 5.46 -10.00 -17.55
CA ILE A 13 5.20 -8.55 -17.39
C ILE A 13 5.78 -7.73 -18.54
N CYS A 14 6.87 -8.20 -19.16
CA CYS A 14 7.44 -7.57 -20.36
C CYS A 14 6.72 -7.97 -21.65
N GLY A 15 5.65 -8.77 -21.58
CA GLY A 15 4.86 -9.20 -22.74
C GLY A 15 5.56 -10.18 -23.68
N LYS A 16 6.64 -10.85 -23.24
CA LYS A 16 7.36 -11.84 -24.05
C LYS A 16 6.63 -13.19 -24.12
N ILE A 17 5.84 -13.50 -23.10
CA ILE A 17 4.95 -14.66 -23.08
C ILE A 17 3.51 -14.21 -22.82
N THR A 18 2.55 -14.98 -23.34
CA THR A 18 1.13 -14.72 -23.12
C THR A 18 0.70 -15.14 -21.73
N GLN A 19 -0.45 -14.62 -21.28
CA GLN A 19 -1.11 -15.07 -20.05
C GLN A 19 -1.34 -16.59 -20.02
N GLU A 20 -1.78 -17.18 -21.13
CA GLU A 20 -1.97 -18.64 -21.24
C GLU A 20 -0.66 -19.41 -21.00
N ILE A 21 0.45 -18.98 -21.58
CA ILE A 21 1.77 -19.62 -21.39
C ILE A 21 2.23 -19.45 -19.94
N PHE A 22 2.03 -18.26 -19.37
CA PHE A 22 2.40 -17.95 -17.99
C PHE A 22 1.64 -18.85 -17.00
N GLU A 23 0.31 -18.87 -17.06
CA GLU A 23 -0.55 -19.65 -16.17
C GLU A 23 -0.31 -21.16 -16.32
N LYS A 24 -0.06 -21.64 -17.54
CA LYS A 24 0.30 -23.05 -17.76
C LYS A 24 1.65 -23.42 -17.14
N SER A 25 2.60 -22.48 -17.14
CA SER A 25 3.95 -22.69 -16.60
C SER A 25 4.04 -22.42 -15.09
N PHE A 26 3.01 -21.80 -14.53
CA PHE A 26 2.90 -21.44 -13.12
C PHE A 26 1.46 -21.61 -12.63
N PRO A 27 0.94 -22.85 -12.60
CA PRO A 27 -0.47 -23.10 -12.25
C PRO A 27 -0.83 -22.70 -10.81
N GLU A 28 0.14 -22.72 -9.89
CA GLU A 28 -0.05 -22.35 -8.48
C GLU A 28 -0.42 -20.88 -8.30
N ILE A 29 -0.19 -20.03 -9.31
CA ILE A 29 -0.56 -18.60 -9.30
C ILE A 29 -2.05 -18.36 -9.02
N ASN A 30 -2.90 -19.33 -9.35
CA ASN A 30 -4.35 -19.25 -9.14
C ASN A 30 -4.80 -19.79 -7.77
N SER A 31 -3.86 -20.18 -6.90
CA SER A 31 -4.14 -20.71 -5.57
C SER A 31 -4.06 -19.63 -4.50
N GLN A 32 -5.13 -19.44 -3.72
CA GLN A 32 -5.09 -18.54 -2.57
C GLN A 32 -4.06 -18.99 -1.52
N ILE A 33 -3.95 -20.30 -1.27
CA ILE A 33 -2.98 -20.87 -0.31
C ILE A 33 -1.55 -20.52 -0.72
N TYR A 34 -1.27 -20.53 -2.02
CA TYR A 34 0.04 -20.13 -2.54
C TYR A 34 0.38 -18.69 -2.16
N TRP A 35 -0.56 -17.77 -2.36
CA TRP A 35 -0.37 -16.36 -2.00
C TRP A 35 -0.22 -16.12 -0.50
N GLU A 36 -1.01 -16.83 0.32
CA GLU A 36 -0.88 -16.79 1.77
C GLU A 36 0.51 -17.25 2.23
N ASP A 37 1.01 -18.35 1.68
CA ASP A 37 2.33 -18.89 2.01
C ASP A 37 3.47 -17.96 1.56
N GLU A 38 3.43 -17.45 0.31
CA GLU A 38 4.45 -16.53 -0.19
C GLU A 38 4.46 -15.21 0.59
N PHE A 39 3.29 -14.64 0.87
CA PHE A 39 3.19 -13.40 1.66
C PHE A 39 3.70 -13.60 3.10
N ASN A 40 3.26 -14.66 3.77
CA ASN A 40 3.69 -14.95 5.15
C ASN A 40 5.19 -15.18 5.24
N ASN A 41 5.78 -15.89 4.26
CA ASN A 41 7.22 -16.09 4.20
C ASN A 41 7.95 -14.77 3.94
N ALA A 42 7.49 -13.96 2.99
CA ALA A 42 8.10 -12.68 2.68
C ALA A 42 8.10 -11.74 3.90
N VAL A 43 6.98 -11.65 4.63
CA VAL A 43 6.89 -10.87 5.87
C VAL A 43 7.80 -11.43 6.95
N LYS A 44 7.82 -12.75 7.16
CA LYS A 44 8.64 -13.41 8.18
C LYS A 44 10.13 -13.14 7.98
N TYR A 45 10.59 -13.13 6.74
CA TYR A 45 12.00 -12.96 6.39
C TYR A 45 12.35 -11.54 5.92
N GLN A 46 11.40 -10.60 5.94
CA GLN A 46 11.56 -9.23 5.42
C GLN A 46 12.09 -9.19 3.98
N ASP A 47 11.59 -10.11 3.15
CA ASP A 47 12.02 -10.28 1.77
C ASP A 47 11.35 -9.25 0.87
N THR A 48 12.04 -8.13 0.66
CA THR A 48 11.57 -7.01 -0.17
C THR A 48 11.36 -7.40 -1.62
N GLU A 49 12.22 -8.28 -2.16
CA GLU A 49 12.12 -8.70 -3.56
C GLU A 49 10.86 -9.55 -3.78
N SER A 50 10.56 -10.47 -2.86
CA SER A 50 9.32 -11.24 -2.93
C SER A 50 8.07 -10.36 -2.87
N ILE A 51 8.07 -9.31 -2.04
CA ILE A 51 6.97 -8.33 -2.00
C ILE A 51 6.81 -7.61 -3.34
N GLU A 52 7.91 -7.16 -3.96
CA GLU A 52 7.86 -6.50 -5.28
C GLU A 52 7.23 -7.41 -6.34
N TYR A 53 7.64 -8.68 -6.40
CA TYR A 53 7.07 -9.67 -7.33
C TYR A 53 5.60 -10.00 -7.07
N ILE A 54 5.17 -9.97 -5.80
CA ILE A 54 3.76 -10.09 -5.44
C ILE A 54 2.97 -8.92 -6.03
N PHE A 55 3.47 -7.68 -5.91
CA PHE A 55 2.81 -6.51 -6.50
C PHE A 55 2.74 -6.57 -8.02
N TYR A 56 3.75 -7.10 -8.71
CA TYR A 56 3.70 -7.33 -10.17
C TYR A 56 2.59 -8.29 -10.61
N LEU A 57 2.07 -9.12 -9.70
CA LEU A 57 1.10 -10.17 -9.98
C LEU A 57 -0.24 -9.94 -9.29
N LEU A 58 -0.54 -8.69 -8.87
CA LEU A 58 -1.76 -8.31 -8.15
C LEU A 58 -3.06 -8.83 -8.80
N GLN A 59 -3.09 -8.96 -10.12
CA GLN A 59 -4.26 -9.45 -10.87
C GLN A 59 -4.65 -10.90 -10.56
N TYR A 60 -3.74 -11.69 -9.97
CA TYR A 60 -3.95 -13.08 -9.59
C TYR A 60 -4.30 -13.25 -8.11
N ILE A 61 -4.21 -12.18 -7.33
CA ILE A 61 -4.41 -12.21 -5.89
C ILE A 61 -5.90 -11.93 -5.61
N PRO A 62 -6.60 -12.74 -4.80
CA PRO A 62 -7.95 -12.44 -4.39
C PRO A 62 -8.04 -11.06 -3.74
N ASP A 63 -9.00 -10.24 -4.20
CA ASP A 63 -9.12 -8.82 -3.81
C ASP A 63 -9.21 -8.61 -2.29
N ASN A 64 -10.00 -9.44 -1.61
CA ASN A 64 -10.12 -9.41 -0.16
C ASN A 64 -8.80 -9.72 0.55
N PHE A 65 -8.01 -10.66 0.02
CA PHE A 65 -6.71 -11.01 0.57
C PHE A 65 -5.70 -9.89 0.33
N PHE A 66 -5.66 -9.33 -0.88
CA PHE A 66 -4.77 -8.20 -1.21
C PHE A 66 -5.06 -6.97 -0.33
N TYR A 67 -6.33 -6.69 -0.03
CA TYR A 67 -6.70 -5.63 0.91
C TYR A 67 -6.12 -5.87 2.32
N GLN A 68 -6.20 -7.09 2.86
CA GLN A 68 -5.60 -7.42 4.16
C GLN A 68 -4.06 -7.32 4.12
N MET A 69 -3.44 -7.77 3.04
CA MET A 69 -2.00 -7.61 2.81
C MET A 69 -1.60 -6.13 2.85
N CYS A 70 -2.32 -5.27 2.15
CA CYS A 70 -2.09 -3.82 2.13
C CYS A 70 -2.16 -3.21 3.54
N LYS A 71 -3.18 -3.56 4.32
CA LYS A 71 -3.33 -3.08 5.71
C LYS A 71 -2.17 -3.48 6.61
N GLN A 72 -1.59 -4.66 6.39
CA GLN A 72 -0.43 -5.11 7.14
C GLN A 72 0.86 -4.43 6.65
N LEU A 73 1.10 -4.46 5.34
CA LEU A 73 2.33 -3.96 4.72
C LEU A 73 2.52 -2.46 4.94
N ILE A 74 1.47 -1.64 4.85
CA ILE A 74 1.63 -0.18 5.03
C ILE A 74 2.22 0.21 6.40
N LEU A 75 2.21 -0.69 7.39
CA LEU A 75 2.79 -0.50 8.71
C LEU A 75 4.24 -1.03 8.87
N LEU A 76 4.79 -1.70 7.85
CA LEU A 76 6.07 -2.39 7.88
C LEU A 76 7.18 -1.56 7.22
N ARG A 77 8.26 -1.29 7.97
CA ARG A 77 9.29 -0.29 7.60
C ARG A 77 10.37 -0.76 6.62
N TRP A 78 10.32 -2.01 6.16
CA TRP A 78 11.45 -2.65 5.49
C TRP A 78 11.29 -2.78 3.97
N HIS A 79 10.11 -2.51 3.41
CA HIS A 79 9.84 -2.61 1.97
C HIS A 79 9.55 -1.26 1.31
N ASN A 80 9.55 -1.26 -0.03
CA ASN A 80 9.40 -0.05 -0.84
C ASN A 80 7.97 0.18 -1.37
N GLU A 81 7.02 -0.72 -1.10
CA GLU A 81 5.65 -0.67 -1.69
C GLU A 81 4.67 0.33 -1.03
N HIS A 82 5.11 1.15 -0.08
CA HIS A 82 4.23 2.07 0.67
C HIS A 82 3.42 3.00 -0.24
N GLU A 83 4.04 3.49 -1.31
CA GLU A 83 3.38 4.36 -2.28
C GLU A 83 2.28 3.63 -3.07
N ASN A 84 2.56 2.41 -3.54
CA ASN A 84 1.60 1.57 -4.25
C ASN A 84 0.42 1.20 -3.34
N ILE A 85 0.69 0.88 -2.08
CA ILE A 85 -0.36 0.57 -1.10
C ILE A 85 -1.25 1.79 -0.83
N ALA A 86 -0.67 2.98 -0.67
CA ALA A 86 -1.43 4.21 -0.46
C ALA A 86 -2.33 4.51 -1.68
N LEU A 87 -1.85 4.30 -2.90
CA LEU A 87 -2.67 4.40 -4.10
C LEU A 87 -3.83 3.39 -4.08
N SER A 88 -3.58 2.16 -3.60
CA SER A 88 -4.63 1.15 -3.51
C SER A 88 -5.75 1.53 -2.55
N PHE A 89 -5.44 2.05 -1.37
CA PHE A 89 -6.46 2.57 -0.45
C PHE A 89 -7.24 3.73 -1.04
N GLN A 90 -6.56 4.67 -1.70
CA GLN A 90 -7.22 5.88 -2.21
C GLN A 90 -8.18 5.57 -3.37
N PHE A 91 -7.77 4.71 -4.30
CA PHE A 91 -8.49 4.54 -5.57
C PHE A 91 -9.34 3.27 -5.65
N PHE A 92 -8.96 2.19 -4.95
CA PHE A 92 -9.67 0.90 -5.03
C PHE A 92 -10.43 0.57 -3.74
N TYR A 93 -9.83 0.76 -2.58
CA TYR A 93 -10.39 0.35 -1.29
C TYR A 93 -10.87 1.51 -0.43
N LYS A 94 -11.78 2.35 -0.96
CA LYS A 94 -12.36 3.52 -0.27
C LYS A 94 -13.27 3.14 0.93
N ASP A 95 -12.79 2.25 1.78
CA ASP A 95 -13.44 1.72 2.95
C ASP A 95 -13.00 2.52 4.19
N PRO A 96 -13.93 3.05 4.98
CA PRO A 96 -13.61 3.72 6.24
C PRO A 96 -12.84 2.84 7.25
N ASP A 97 -12.84 1.52 7.12
CA ASP A 97 -12.11 0.64 8.03
C ASP A 97 -10.58 0.87 8.00
N CYS A 98 -10.04 1.43 6.92
CA CYS A 98 -8.61 1.69 6.77
C CYS A 98 -8.13 2.94 7.54
N ILE A 99 -9.04 3.78 8.07
CA ILE A 99 -8.71 5.09 8.65
C ILE A 99 -7.63 4.98 9.72
N ASP A 100 -7.79 4.09 10.70
CA ASP A 100 -6.83 3.97 11.80
C ASP A 100 -5.47 3.45 11.31
N THR A 101 -5.47 2.53 10.35
CA THR A 101 -4.25 2.02 9.71
C THR A 101 -3.52 3.13 8.98
N VAL A 102 -4.23 3.95 8.20
CA VAL A 102 -3.66 5.10 7.47
C VAL A 102 -3.10 6.14 8.43
N VAL A 103 -3.84 6.48 9.48
CA VAL A 103 -3.38 7.43 10.53
C VAL A 103 -2.11 6.92 11.20
N GLN A 104 -2.07 5.65 11.59
CA GLN A 104 -0.87 5.04 12.16
C GLN A 104 0.31 5.08 11.18
N ALA A 105 0.05 4.84 9.90
CA ALA A 105 1.08 4.83 8.87
C ALA A 105 1.72 6.22 8.65
N MET A 106 0.96 7.31 8.79
CA MET A 106 1.50 8.68 8.66
C MET A 106 2.66 8.98 9.63
N HIS A 107 2.70 8.28 10.76
CA HIS A 107 3.76 8.43 11.77
C HIS A 107 4.93 7.47 11.56
N LEU A 108 4.95 6.70 10.47
CA LEU A 108 6.08 5.85 10.16
C LEU A 108 7.29 6.68 9.75
N ASN A 109 8.44 6.13 10.09
CA ASN A 109 9.72 6.54 9.58
C ASN A 109 10.48 5.27 9.21
N CYS A 110 10.79 5.09 7.94
CA CYS A 110 11.52 3.94 7.43
C CYS A 110 12.99 4.35 7.27
N GLU A 111 13.92 3.48 7.65
CA GLU A 111 15.36 3.80 7.59
C GLU A 111 15.85 4.09 6.17
N HIS A 112 15.15 3.57 5.16
CA HIS A 112 15.46 3.76 3.75
C HIS A 112 14.78 5.01 3.14
N TRP A 113 13.93 5.72 3.88
CA TRP A 113 13.27 6.92 3.37
C TRP A 113 14.14 8.15 3.54
N ASP A 114 14.21 8.94 2.49
CA ASP A 114 14.52 10.36 2.60
C ASP A 114 13.25 11.14 2.99
N GLU A 115 13.38 12.16 3.85
CA GLU A 115 12.23 12.97 4.30
C GLU A 115 11.52 13.67 3.13
N GLU A 116 12.28 14.17 2.14
CA GLU A 116 11.74 14.91 1.01
C GLU A 116 11.29 14.00 -0.14
N ASP A 117 12.06 12.94 -0.43
CA ASP A 117 11.79 12.11 -1.61
C ASP A 117 10.77 10.99 -1.37
N ASP A 118 10.72 10.42 -0.16
CA ASP A 118 9.86 9.26 0.13
C ASP A 118 8.78 9.58 1.17
N ARG A 119 9.18 10.17 2.30
CA ARG A 119 8.26 10.38 3.43
C ARG A 119 7.19 11.41 3.10
N ASP A 120 7.57 12.59 2.61
CA ASP A 120 6.63 13.68 2.30
C ASP A 120 5.56 13.24 1.28
N PRO A 121 5.91 12.63 0.12
CA PRO A 121 4.91 12.10 -0.81
C PRO A 121 4.00 11.04 -0.21
N PHE A 122 4.53 10.18 0.66
CA PHE A 122 3.73 9.15 1.35
C PHE A 122 2.72 9.77 2.32
N VAL A 123 3.16 10.64 3.22
CA VAL A 123 2.29 11.33 4.19
C VAL A 123 1.21 12.14 3.46
N ARG A 124 1.58 12.82 2.37
CA ARG A 124 0.62 13.50 1.50
C ARG A 124 -0.49 12.56 1.07
N LYS A 125 -0.14 11.39 0.52
CA LYS A 125 -1.12 10.40 0.02
C LYS A 125 -2.02 9.88 1.15
N CYS A 126 -1.47 9.59 2.33
CA CYS A 126 -2.27 9.24 3.50
C CYS A 126 -3.30 10.32 3.86
N ALA A 127 -2.91 11.60 3.85
CA ALA A 127 -3.85 12.69 4.09
C ALA A 127 -4.94 12.77 3.00
N TYR A 128 -4.58 12.55 1.73
CA TYR A 128 -5.56 12.47 0.63
C TYR A 128 -6.57 11.33 0.80
N ILE A 129 -6.13 10.15 1.23
CA ILE A 129 -7.03 9.02 1.54
C ILE A 129 -8.09 9.48 2.56
N LEU A 130 -7.66 10.05 3.70
CA LEU A 130 -8.57 10.54 4.73
C LEU A 130 -9.53 11.61 4.19
N GLY A 131 -9.02 12.56 3.41
CA GLY A 131 -9.83 13.62 2.80
C GLY A 131 -10.84 13.11 1.76
N ASP A 132 -10.50 12.07 1.02
CA ASP A 132 -11.37 11.49 -0.01
C ASP A 132 -12.47 10.59 0.58
N LEU A 133 -12.24 9.98 1.76
CA LEU A 133 -13.25 9.19 2.48
C LEU A 133 -14.43 10.04 2.97
N LYS A 134 -14.17 11.28 3.39
CA LYS A 134 -15.19 12.27 3.84
C LYS A 134 -16.16 11.77 4.92
N THR A 135 -15.81 10.72 5.66
CA THR A 135 -16.62 10.26 6.79
C THR A 135 -16.42 11.18 7.99
N PRO A 136 -17.40 11.28 8.92
CA PRO A 136 -17.22 12.05 10.15
C PRO A 136 -15.98 11.63 10.94
N TYR A 137 -15.65 10.34 10.93
CA TYR A 137 -14.46 9.81 11.61
C TYR A 137 -13.15 10.23 10.92
N ALA A 138 -13.08 10.16 9.58
CA ALA A 138 -11.91 10.63 8.84
C ALA A 138 -11.70 12.15 9.02
N ILE A 139 -12.77 12.93 9.00
CA ILE A 139 -12.72 14.38 9.25
C ILE A 139 -12.24 14.67 10.68
N ALA A 140 -12.71 13.93 11.68
CA ALA A 140 -12.24 14.07 13.05
C ALA A 140 -10.74 13.79 13.17
N LYS A 141 -10.24 12.75 12.50
CA LYS A 141 -8.81 12.44 12.45
C LYS A 141 -7.98 13.48 11.72
N LEU A 142 -8.47 14.05 10.61
CA LEU A 142 -7.82 15.18 9.95
C LEU A 142 -7.72 16.40 10.88
N LYS A 143 -8.76 16.72 11.65
CA LYS A 143 -8.75 17.83 12.63
C LYS A 143 -7.72 17.59 13.73
N GLU A 144 -7.66 16.37 14.27
CA GLU A 144 -6.65 15.95 15.26
C GLU A 144 -5.23 16.11 14.69
N LEU A 145 -4.96 15.55 13.51
CA LEU A 145 -3.64 15.58 12.88
C LEU A 145 -3.22 16.97 12.38
N SER A 146 -4.16 17.86 12.09
CA SER A 146 -3.88 19.27 11.76
C SER A 146 -3.29 20.07 12.95
N LEU A 147 -3.26 19.48 14.14
CA LEU A 147 -2.64 20.03 15.35
C LEU A 147 -1.35 19.28 15.72
N SER A 148 -0.83 18.41 14.83
CA SER A 148 0.41 17.67 15.07
C SER A 148 1.63 18.59 15.15
N ASP A 149 2.62 18.18 15.97
CA ASP A 149 3.95 18.81 16.00
C ASP A 149 4.79 18.46 14.76
N ASP A 150 4.38 17.44 14.00
CA ASP A 150 4.98 17.11 12.70
C ASP A 150 4.42 18.03 11.62
N GLU A 151 5.24 18.97 11.14
CA GLU A 151 4.82 19.99 10.19
C GLU A 151 4.37 19.42 8.84
N ILE A 152 4.87 18.24 8.42
CA ILE A 152 4.43 17.58 7.17
C ILE A 152 3.01 17.05 7.35
N ILE A 153 2.76 16.31 8.44
CA ILE A 153 1.43 15.78 8.77
C ILE A 153 0.43 16.93 8.94
N LYS A 154 0.79 17.91 9.77
CA LYS A 154 -0.03 19.10 10.02
C LYS A 154 -0.35 19.83 8.73
N GLY A 155 0.65 20.12 7.90
CA GLY A 155 0.50 20.83 6.64
C GLY A 155 -0.49 20.13 5.69
N TYR A 156 -0.31 18.83 5.46
CA TYR A 156 -1.20 18.08 4.58
C TYR A 156 -2.60 17.90 5.17
N CYS A 157 -2.75 17.63 6.47
CA CYS A 157 -4.07 17.52 7.08
C CYS A 157 -4.83 18.85 7.07
N THR A 158 -4.17 19.97 7.34
CA THR A 158 -4.75 21.31 7.21
C THR A 158 -5.18 21.58 5.77
N TYR A 159 -4.32 21.27 4.79
CA TYR A 159 -4.67 21.41 3.37
C TYR A 159 -5.92 20.59 3.01
N GLN A 160 -6.00 19.35 3.50
CA GLN A 160 -7.13 18.47 3.22
C GLN A 160 -8.45 19.00 3.80
N LEU A 161 -8.43 19.51 5.04
CA LEU A 161 -9.60 20.16 5.65
C LEU A 161 -10.08 21.37 4.84
N LYS A 162 -9.16 22.19 4.31
CA LYS A 162 -9.50 23.31 3.41
C LYS A 162 -10.09 22.80 2.10
N ARG A 163 -9.47 21.80 1.48
CA ARG A 163 -9.90 21.19 0.20
C ARG A 163 -11.34 20.67 0.28
N ILE A 164 -11.73 20.09 1.42
CA ILE A 164 -13.07 19.53 1.63
C ILE A 164 -14.07 20.52 2.26
N GLY A 165 -13.65 21.76 2.57
CA GLY A 165 -14.52 22.82 3.06
C GLY A 165 -14.81 22.80 4.57
N GLU A 166 -14.01 22.10 5.37
CA GLU A 166 -14.18 22.01 6.82
C GLU A 166 -13.56 23.21 7.57
N ILE A 167 -12.60 23.90 6.96
CA ILE A 167 -11.97 25.12 7.49
C ILE A 167 -11.69 26.11 6.33
N THR A 168 -11.37 27.37 6.68
CA THR A 168 -11.04 28.46 5.73
C THR A 168 -9.55 28.75 5.68
#